data_AF-A0A4Q9NNE0-F1
#
_entry.id   AF-A0A4Q9NNE0-F1
#
_cell.length_a   1.000
_cell.length_b   1.000
_cell.length_c   1.000
_cell.angle_alpha   90.00
_cell.angle_beta   90.00
_cell.angle_gamma   90.00
#
_symmetry.space_group_name_H-M   'P 1'
#
loop_
_entity.id
_entity.type
_entity.pdbx_description
1 polymer ?
#
loop_
_entity_poly.entity_id
_entity_poly.type
_entity_poly.pdbx_seq_one_letter_code
_entity_poly.pdbx_strand_id
1 'polypeptide(L)'
;MVQTPGSCQDDLREIIILRVAARNGASFIWIHHEQLARAAGVSTEQLTRIGDIETPLPELSHLTSSGPGQFSVPQAAVLQLAEDMTTKVHLGRDGILPTLTAFQQSPLRDPDNLHRKVVEAVSTCAAYNMTSRFVVALDVDDRANIPCPVPGLAAQPVSSHPGLPSGVLASTSVNDLYFGEQAEE
;
A
#
# COMPACT_ATOMS: atom_id res chain seq x y z
N MET A 1 15.83 4.57 0.74
CA MET A 1 15.52 5.28 -0.54
C MET A 1 15.87 6.75 -0.33
N VAL A 2 16.68 7.33 -1.21
CA VAL A 2 17.01 8.77 -1.16
C VAL A 2 15.77 9.54 -1.63
N GLN A 3 15.20 10.39 -0.76
CA GLN A 3 14.13 11.32 -1.12
C GLN A 3 14.71 12.54 -1.82
N THR A 4 14.19 12.87 -2.99
CA THR A 4 14.40 14.16 -3.66
C THR A 4 13.15 15.02 -3.46
N PRO A 5 13.26 16.34 -3.22
CA PRO A 5 12.10 17.15 -2.83
C PRO A 5 11.18 17.42 -4.03
N GLY A 6 9.93 16.99 -3.91
CA GLY A 6 8.83 17.32 -4.82
C GLY A 6 7.54 16.70 -4.30
N SER A 7 6.57 17.52 -3.87
CA SER A 7 5.34 17.04 -3.21
C SER A 7 4.54 16.05 -4.05
N CYS A 8 4.73 16.06 -5.38
CA CYS A 8 4.07 15.17 -6.33
C CYS A 8 4.80 13.83 -6.57
N GLN A 9 5.84 13.51 -5.79
CA GLN A 9 6.32 12.13 -5.63
C GLN A 9 5.90 11.53 -4.29
N ASP A 10 5.68 12.36 -3.28
CA ASP A 10 5.22 11.92 -1.98
C ASP A 10 3.78 11.39 -2.07
N ASP A 11 2.89 12.08 -2.78
CA ASP A 11 1.52 11.63 -3.01
C ASP A 11 1.46 10.24 -3.69
N LEU A 12 2.25 10.03 -4.75
CA LEU A 12 2.30 8.75 -5.47
C LEU A 12 2.76 7.61 -4.57
N ARG A 13 3.79 7.88 -3.75
CA ARG A 13 4.31 6.90 -2.78
C ARG A 13 3.24 6.56 -1.74
N GLU A 14 2.61 7.56 -1.14
CA GLU A 14 1.62 7.32 -0.10
C GLU A 14 0.35 6.63 -0.65
N ILE A 15 -0.06 6.92 -1.89
CA ILE A 15 -1.15 6.21 -2.58
C ILE A 15 -0.84 4.71 -2.71
N ILE A 16 0.38 4.36 -3.13
CA ILE A 16 0.83 2.96 -3.22
C ILE A 16 0.73 2.29 -1.84
N ILE A 17 1.30 2.94 -0.82
CA ILE A 17 1.38 2.40 0.54
C ILE A 17 -0.01 2.14 1.10
N LEU A 18 -0.91 3.11 0.98
CA LEU A 18 -2.27 3.02 1.51
C LEU A 18 -3.11 1.97 0.77
N ARG A 19 -2.94 1.82 -0.56
CA ARG A 19 -3.64 0.75 -1.29
C ARG A 19 -3.17 -0.64 -0.84
N VAL A 20 -1.85 -0.83 -0.71
CA VAL A 20 -1.28 -2.09 -0.20
C VAL A 20 -1.77 -2.36 1.23
N ALA A 21 -1.77 -1.35 2.10
CA ALA A 21 -2.24 -1.47 3.47
C ALA A 21 -3.70 -1.91 3.54
N ALA A 22 -4.58 -1.27 2.76
CA ALA A 22 -5.99 -1.64 2.68
C ALA A 22 -6.18 -3.09 2.20
N ARG A 23 -5.53 -3.48 1.09
CA ARG A 23 -5.63 -4.84 0.52
C ARG A 23 -5.10 -5.93 1.46
N ASN A 24 -4.06 -5.63 2.22
CA ASN A 24 -3.45 -6.60 3.15
C ASN A 24 -4.02 -6.51 4.57
N GLY A 25 -5.01 -5.65 4.84
CA GLY A 25 -5.58 -5.47 6.18
C GLY A 25 -4.60 -4.86 7.21
N ALA A 26 -3.57 -4.14 6.75
CA ALA A 26 -2.52 -3.61 7.63
C ALA A 26 -2.90 -2.24 8.22
N SER A 27 -3.85 -2.25 9.16
CA SER A 27 -4.37 -1.03 9.81
C SER A 27 -3.29 -0.17 10.47
N PHE A 28 -2.26 -0.80 11.06
CA PHE A 28 -1.09 -0.10 11.59
C PHE A 28 -0.38 0.77 10.53
N ILE A 29 -0.19 0.25 9.31
CA ILE A 29 0.44 1.03 8.23
C ILE A 29 -0.48 2.15 7.79
N TRP A 30 -1.79 1.87 7.63
CA TRP A 30 -2.76 2.87 7.22
C TRP A 30 -2.71 4.13 8.10
N ILE A 31 -2.82 3.96 9.42
CA ILE A 31 -2.89 5.11 10.36
C ILE A 31 -1.62 5.98 10.35
N HIS A 32 -0.45 5.38 10.08
CA HIS A 32 0.82 6.11 10.04
C HIS A 32 1.00 6.87 8.72
N HIS A 33 0.47 6.33 7.62
CA HIS A 33 0.64 6.88 6.28
C HIS A 33 -0.51 7.78 5.82
N GLU A 34 -1.70 7.69 6.42
CA GLU A 34 -2.82 8.56 6.06
C GLU A 34 -2.48 10.04 6.24
N GLN A 35 -1.90 10.40 7.38
CA GLN A 35 -1.47 11.78 7.65
C GLN A 35 -0.41 12.27 6.67
N LEU A 36 0.48 11.39 6.20
CA LEU A 36 1.50 11.72 5.21
C LEU A 36 0.87 11.92 3.83
N ALA A 37 -0.09 11.07 3.45
CA ALA A 37 -0.86 11.23 2.22
C ALA A 37 -1.62 12.55 2.21
N ARG A 38 -2.27 12.91 3.33
CA ARG A 38 -2.95 14.20 3.49
C ARG A 38 -1.98 15.37 3.38
N ALA A 39 -0.82 15.28 4.01
CA ALA A 39 0.23 16.29 3.90
C ALA A 39 0.75 16.43 2.45
N ALA A 40 0.74 15.35 1.66
CA ALA A 40 1.08 15.35 0.24
C ALA A 40 -0.08 15.80 -0.67
N GLY A 41 -1.25 16.13 -0.12
CA GLY A 41 -2.40 16.65 -0.87
C GLY A 41 -3.42 15.61 -1.31
N VAL A 42 -3.33 14.36 -0.83
CA VAL A 42 -4.35 13.33 -1.09
C VAL A 42 -5.64 13.70 -0.32
N SER A 43 -6.71 13.91 -1.07
CA SER A 43 -8.02 14.30 -0.52
C SER A 43 -8.73 13.16 0.22
N THR A 44 -9.71 13.50 1.06
CA THR A 44 -10.53 12.50 1.76
C THR A 44 -11.25 11.57 0.78
N GLU A 45 -11.78 12.10 -0.32
CA GLU A 45 -12.47 11.32 -1.36
C GLU A 45 -11.52 10.36 -2.09
N GLN A 46 -10.26 10.76 -2.30
CA GLN A 46 -9.22 9.86 -2.82
C GLN A 46 -8.90 8.77 -1.79
N LEU A 47 -8.74 9.11 -0.51
CA LEU A 47 -8.48 8.12 0.55
C LEU A 47 -9.62 7.08 0.64
N THR A 48 -10.87 7.51 0.54
CA THR A 48 -12.03 6.61 0.44
C THR A 48 -11.85 5.62 -0.71
N ARG A 49 -11.53 6.10 -1.92
CA ARG A 49 -11.33 5.23 -3.11
C ARG A 49 -10.10 4.33 -3.01
N ILE A 50 -9.01 4.81 -2.42
CA ILE A 50 -7.79 4.04 -2.20
C ILE A 50 -8.08 2.87 -1.25
N GLY A 51 -8.84 3.13 -0.19
CA GLY A 51 -9.17 2.15 0.83
C GLY A 51 -10.36 1.24 0.51
N ASP A 52 -11.18 1.57 -0.50
CA ASP A 52 -12.28 0.72 -0.94
C ASP A 52 -11.75 -0.53 -1.68
N ILE A 53 -11.78 -1.67 -0.99
CA ILE A 53 -11.33 -2.96 -1.53
C ILE A 53 -12.49 -3.89 -1.92
N GLU A 54 -13.72 -3.52 -1.59
CA GLU A 54 -14.93 -4.27 -1.93
C GLU A 54 -15.40 -3.94 -3.34
N THR A 55 -15.28 -2.67 -3.73
CA THR A 55 -15.53 -2.24 -5.11
C THR A 55 -14.27 -2.47 -5.96
N PRO A 56 -14.37 -3.20 -7.10
CA PRO A 56 -13.26 -3.28 -8.04
C PRO A 56 -12.81 -1.88 -8.48
N LEU A 57 -11.50 -1.68 -8.61
CA LEU A 57 -10.99 -0.41 -9.11
C LEU A 57 -11.58 -0.15 -10.51
N PRO A 58 -12.18 1.03 -10.74
CA PRO A 58 -12.71 1.36 -12.05
C PRO A 58 -11.55 1.63 -13.03
N GLU A 59 -11.87 1.58 -14.32
CA GLU A 59 -10.91 1.89 -15.39
C GLU A 59 -10.23 3.25 -15.20
N LEU A 60 -9.00 3.38 -15.69
CA LEU A 60 -8.16 4.57 -15.54
C LEU A 60 -8.88 5.87 -15.99
N SER A 61 -9.71 5.79 -17.04
CA SER A 61 -10.52 6.92 -17.54
C SER A 61 -11.53 7.42 -16.52
N HIS A 62 -12.13 6.54 -15.72
CA HIS A 62 -13.06 6.90 -14.66
C HIS A 62 -12.32 7.49 -13.46
N LEU A 63 -11.17 6.93 -13.08
CA LEU A 63 -10.34 7.46 -11.98
C LEU A 63 -9.86 8.89 -12.24
N THR A 64 -9.66 9.24 -13.51
CA THR A 64 -9.14 10.53 -13.96
C THR A 64 -10.22 11.51 -14.44
N SER A 65 -11.50 11.10 -14.39
CA SER A 65 -12.63 11.96 -14.76
C SER A 65 -12.82 13.10 -13.75
N SER A 66 -13.26 14.26 -14.24
CA SER A 66 -13.50 15.44 -13.39
C SER A 66 -14.55 15.19 -12.32
N GLY A 67 -14.24 15.59 -11.09
CA GLY A 67 -15.16 15.49 -9.95
C GLY A 67 -14.41 15.37 -8.62
N PRO A 68 -15.14 15.30 -7.49
CA PRO A 68 -14.55 15.03 -6.19
C PRO A 68 -13.73 13.73 -6.21
N GLY A 69 -12.53 13.77 -5.63
CA GLY A 69 -11.62 12.63 -5.59
C GLY A 69 -11.01 12.23 -6.94
N GLN A 70 -11.03 13.11 -7.95
CA GLN A 70 -10.32 12.91 -9.21
C GLN A 70 -8.82 12.65 -8.95
N PHE A 71 -8.29 11.60 -9.57
CA PHE A 71 -6.85 11.35 -9.58
C PHE A 71 -6.19 11.99 -10.80
N SER A 72 -4.95 12.43 -10.64
CA SER A 72 -4.09 12.66 -11.81
C SER A 72 -3.78 11.33 -12.51
N VAL A 73 -3.38 11.39 -13.78
CA VAL A 73 -3.02 10.17 -14.54
C VAL A 73 -1.90 9.36 -13.84
N PRO A 74 -0.81 9.97 -13.31
CA PRO A 74 0.19 9.26 -12.52
C PRO A 74 -0.37 8.63 -11.24
N GLN A 75 -1.24 9.34 -10.51
CA GLN A 75 -1.84 8.84 -9.26
C GLN A 75 -2.73 7.61 -9.53
N ALA A 76 -3.58 7.68 -10.55
CA ALA A 76 -4.45 6.56 -10.94
C ALA A 76 -3.63 5.35 -11.41
N ALA A 77 -2.53 5.58 -12.13
CA ALA A 77 -1.67 4.51 -12.61
C ALA A 77 -0.93 3.78 -11.47
N VAL A 78 -0.40 4.51 -10.47
CA VAL A 78 0.25 3.87 -9.32
C VAL A 78 -0.74 3.18 -8.38
N LEU A 79 -1.97 3.68 -8.28
CA LEU A 79 -3.06 3.01 -7.57
C LEU A 79 -3.37 1.64 -8.21
N GLN A 80 -3.49 1.59 -9.53
CA GLN A 80 -3.69 0.35 -10.28
C GLN A 80 -2.49 -0.60 -10.16
N LEU A 81 -1.26 -0.07 -10.26
CA LEU A 81 -0.05 -0.86 -10.06
C LEU A 81 -0.02 -1.51 -8.67
N ALA A 82 -0.36 -0.76 -7.62
CA ALA A 82 -0.39 -1.25 -6.25
C ALA A 82 -1.46 -2.34 -6.07
N GLU A 83 -2.64 -2.19 -6.68
CA GLU A 83 -3.67 -3.23 -6.71
C GLU A 83 -3.18 -4.51 -7.38
N ASP A 84 -2.62 -4.39 -8.59
CA ASP A 84 -2.17 -5.54 -9.36
C ASP A 84 -1.00 -6.24 -8.66
N MET A 85 0.01 -5.51 -8.18
CA MET A 85 1.16 -6.08 -7.48
C MET A 85 0.81 -6.73 -6.14
N THR A 86 -0.30 -6.32 -5.51
CA THR A 86 -0.74 -6.90 -4.24
C THR A 86 -1.57 -8.16 -4.45
N THR A 87 -2.32 -8.23 -5.55
CA THR A 87 -3.23 -9.34 -5.84
C THR A 87 -2.67 -10.37 -6.81
N LYS A 88 -1.62 -10.03 -7.57
CA LYS A 88 -1.02 -10.86 -8.61
C LYS A 88 0.51 -10.85 -8.46
N VAL A 89 1.11 -12.04 -8.50
CA VAL A 89 2.58 -12.18 -8.53
C VAL A 89 3.14 -11.93 -9.94
N HIS A 90 2.41 -12.39 -10.97
CA HIS A 90 2.81 -12.24 -12.36
C HIS A 90 2.09 -11.05 -12.99
N LEU A 91 2.81 -9.92 -13.11
CA LEU A 91 2.35 -8.79 -13.89
C LEU A 91 2.87 -8.96 -15.32
N GLY A 92 1.97 -9.25 -16.26
CA GLY A 92 2.27 -9.16 -17.67
C GLY A 92 2.63 -7.71 -18.07
N ARG A 93 2.97 -7.51 -19.34
CA ARG A 93 3.29 -6.18 -19.88
C ARG A 93 2.23 -5.13 -19.53
N ASP A 94 0.97 -5.53 -19.57
CA ASP A 94 -0.18 -4.64 -19.36
C ASP A 94 -0.31 -4.14 -17.92
N GLY A 95 0.36 -4.77 -16.93
CA GLY A 95 0.35 -4.31 -15.54
C GLY A 95 1.34 -3.16 -15.27
N ILE A 96 2.47 -3.12 -15.99
CA ILE A 96 3.52 -2.11 -15.78
C ILE A 96 3.41 -0.96 -16.79
N LEU A 97 3.01 -1.28 -18.02
CA LEU A 97 2.96 -0.32 -19.13
C LEU A 97 2.14 0.94 -18.82
N PRO A 98 0.95 0.87 -18.17
CA PRO A 98 0.19 2.07 -17.81
C PRO A 98 0.96 3.04 -16.91
N THR A 99 1.72 2.51 -15.94
CA THR A 99 2.55 3.35 -15.05
C THR A 99 3.68 4.03 -15.81
N LEU A 100 4.36 3.28 -16.69
CA LEU A 100 5.40 3.84 -17.56
C LEU A 100 4.85 4.96 -18.44
N THR A 101 3.72 4.72 -19.11
CA THR A 101 3.05 5.71 -19.97
C THR A 101 2.61 6.93 -19.19
N ALA A 102 2.02 6.74 -18.01
CA ALA A 102 1.59 7.84 -17.13
C ALA A 102 2.76 8.73 -16.70
N PHE A 103 3.90 8.15 -16.31
CA PHE A 103 5.08 8.93 -15.95
C PHE A 103 5.71 9.65 -17.15
N GLN A 104 5.69 9.04 -18.33
CA GLN A 104 6.20 9.65 -19.55
C GLN A 104 5.36 10.86 -19.99
N GLN A 105 4.04 10.81 -19.79
CA GLN A 105 3.09 11.85 -20.18
C GLN A 105 2.84 12.90 -19.09
N SER A 106 3.31 12.65 -17.86
CA SER A 106 3.15 13.56 -16.73
C SER A 106 3.87 14.90 -16.93
N PRO A 107 3.35 16.01 -16.39
CA PRO A 107 4.11 17.25 -16.24
C PRO A 107 5.42 17.06 -15.44
N LEU A 108 5.50 16.02 -14.61
CA LEU A 108 6.70 15.60 -13.87
C LEU A 108 7.62 14.69 -14.69
N ARG A 109 7.42 14.58 -16.01
CA ARG A 109 8.24 13.71 -16.84
C ARG A 109 9.71 14.08 -16.67
N ASP A 110 10.50 13.04 -16.50
CA ASP A 110 11.95 13.12 -16.43
C ASP A 110 12.45 12.00 -17.32
N PRO A 111 12.70 12.27 -18.61
CA PRO A 111 13.06 11.23 -19.58
C PRO A 111 14.29 10.43 -19.14
N ASP A 112 15.24 11.08 -18.48
CA ASP A 112 16.49 10.47 -18.04
C ASP A 112 16.28 9.57 -16.82
N ASN A 113 15.22 9.81 -16.02
CA ASN A 113 14.89 9.01 -14.84
C ASN A 113 13.56 8.24 -14.93
N LEU A 114 12.95 8.13 -16.11
CA LEU A 114 11.64 7.48 -16.28
C LEU A 114 11.64 6.04 -15.75
N HIS A 115 12.63 5.25 -16.15
CA HIS A 115 12.79 3.86 -15.68
C HIS A 115 13.02 3.80 -14.18
N ARG A 116 13.79 4.73 -13.62
CA ARG A 116 14.03 4.82 -12.19
C ARG A 116 12.74 5.08 -11.42
N LYS A 117 11.88 5.99 -11.90
CA LYS A 117 10.57 6.26 -11.28
C LYS A 117 9.68 5.02 -11.26
N VAL A 118 9.66 4.23 -12.35
CA VAL A 118 8.94 2.95 -12.38
C VAL A 118 9.53 1.95 -11.38
N VAL A 119 10.86 1.82 -11.33
CA VAL A 119 11.54 0.95 -10.35
C VAL A 119 11.22 1.38 -8.92
N GLU A 120 11.18 2.68 -8.62
CA GLU A 120 10.83 3.20 -7.30
C GLU A 120 9.39 2.87 -6.92
N ALA A 121 8.43 3.00 -7.85
CA ALA A 121 7.03 2.63 -7.63
C ALA A 121 6.87 1.11 -7.36
N VAL A 122 7.50 0.27 -8.20
CA VAL A 122 7.50 -1.21 -8.04
C VAL A 122 8.18 -1.61 -6.73
N SER A 123 9.31 -0.99 -6.39
CA SER A 123 10.04 -1.26 -5.15
C SER A 123 9.21 -0.87 -3.92
N THR A 124 8.46 0.24 -4.00
CA THR A 124 7.54 0.65 -2.93
C THR A 124 6.42 -0.37 -2.76
N CYS A 125 5.80 -0.82 -3.85
CA CYS A 125 4.77 -1.88 -3.81
C CYS A 125 5.32 -3.15 -3.17
N ALA A 126 6.51 -3.61 -3.58
CA ALA A 126 7.14 -4.81 -3.06
C ALA A 126 7.50 -4.68 -1.57
N ALA A 127 8.13 -3.57 -1.18
CA ALA A 127 8.50 -3.32 0.21
C ALA A 127 7.28 -3.31 1.13
N TYR A 128 6.22 -2.60 0.78
CA TYR A 128 5.03 -2.54 1.63
C TYR A 128 4.20 -3.82 1.59
N ASN A 129 4.26 -4.62 0.52
CA ASN A 129 3.69 -5.97 0.51
C ASN A 129 4.43 -6.91 1.48
N MET A 130 5.72 -6.73 1.68
CA MET A 130 6.48 -7.45 2.71
C MET A 130 6.17 -6.88 4.11
N THR A 131 6.28 -5.56 4.29
CA THR A 131 6.08 -4.89 5.59
C THR A 131 4.66 -5.10 6.13
N SER A 132 3.62 -5.02 5.30
CA SER A 132 2.24 -5.30 5.71
C SER A 132 2.08 -6.71 6.27
N ARG A 133 2.65 -7.72 5.60
CA ARG A 133 2.63 -9.10 6.12
C ARG A 133 3.38 -9.22 7.44
N PHE A 134 4.50 -8.53 7.59
CA PHE A 134 5.25 -8.50 8.84
C PHE A 134 4.44 -7.90 10.00
N VAL A 135 3.86 -6.71 9.81
CA VAL A 135 3.12 -6.04 10.90
C VAL A 135 1.82 -6.77 11.26
N VAL A 136 1.16 -7.38 10.28
CA VAL A 136 -0.05 -8.18 10.52
C VAL A 136 0.32 -9.50 11.21
N ALA A 137 1.37 -10.20 10.76
CA ALA A 137 1.76 -11.48 11.35
C ALA A 137 2.25 -11.37 12.80
N LEU A 138 2.88 -10.24 13.15
CA LEU A 138 3.37 -9.99 14.51
C LEU A 138 2.37 -9.22 15.40
N ASP A 139 1.17 -8.95 14.90
CA ASP A 139 0.14 -8.18 15.61
C ASP A 139 0.68 -6.87 16.22
N VAL A 140 1.43 -6.12 15.40
CA VAL A 140 2.06 -4.87 15.85
C VAL A 140 0.97 -3.89 16.28
N ASP A 141 1.06 -3.43 17.53
CA ASP A 141 0.10 -2.51 18.17
C ASP A 141 -1.33 -3.09 18.31
N ASP A 142 -1.47 -4.42 18.44
CA ASP A 142 -2.74 -5.14 18.61
C ASP A 142 -3.76 -4.84 17.48
N ARG A 143 -3.27 -4.76 16.23
CA ARG A 143 -4.01 -4.29 15.04
C ARG A 143 -4.19 -5.31 13.93
N ALA A 144 -3.73 -6.56 14.07
CA ALA A 144 -3.84 -7.58 13.03
C ALA A 144 -5.29 -7.84 12.59
N ASN A 145 -6.25 -7.72 13.50
CA ASN A 145 -7.67 -7.96 13.25
C ASN A 145 -8.51 -6.67 13.25
N ILE A 146 -7.85 -5.51 13.20
CA ILE A 146 -8.52 -4.21 13.16
C ILE A 146 -8.57 -3.76 11.70
N PRO A 147 -9.76 -3.43 11.16
CA PRO A 147 -9.87 -2.88 9.82
C PRO A 147 -9.05 -1.60 9.63
N CYS A 148 -8.61 -1.35 8.39
CA CYS A 148 -8.05 -0.04 8.05
C CYS A 148 -9.16 1.02 8.22
N PRO A 149 -8.92 2.13 8.95
CA PRO A 149 -9.93 3.16 9.20
C PRO A 149 -10.10 4.07 7.97
N VAL A 150 -10.60 3.50 6.87
CA VAL A 150 -10.81 4.22 5.62
C VAL A 150 -11.89 5.30 5.80
N PRO A 151 -11.61 6.58 5.49
CA PRO A 151 -12.59 7.65 5.62
C PRO A 151 -13.84 7.39 4.79
N GLY A 152 -15.02 7.61 5.37
CA GLY A 152 -16.30 7.54 4.65
C GLY A 152 -16.82 6.13 4.35
N LEU A 153 -16.09 5.07 4.73
CA LEU A 153 -16.55 3.68 4.62
C LEU A 153 -16.79 3.08 6.01
N ALA A 154 -17.71 2.11 6.06
CA ALA A 154 -17.82 1.24 7.23
C ALA A 154 -16.54 0.40 7.38
N ALA A 155 -16.28 -0.08 8.59
CA ALA A 155 -15.11 -0.92 8.87
C ALA A 155 -15.15 -2.18 7.99
N GLN A 156 -14.15 -2.33 7.14
CA GLN A 156 -14.04 -3.41 6.17
C GLN A 156 -13.63 -4.72 6.86
N PRO A 157 -14.31 -5.86 6.62
CA PRO A 157 -13.97 -7.11 7.30
C PRO A 157 -12.53 -7.53 6.99
N VAL A 158 -11.73 -7.74 8.03
CA VAL A 158 -10.39 -8.33 7.89
C VAL A 158 -10.56 -9.81 7.56
N SER A 159 -9.74 -10.36 6.66
CA SER A 159 -9.80 -11.79 6.40
C SER A 159 -9.56 -12.54 7.70
N SER A 160 -10.53 -13.36 8.12
CA SER A 160 -10.47 -14.12 9.36
C SER A 160 -9.48 -15.28 9.19
N HIS A 161 -8.19 -15.00 9.21
CA HIS A 161 -7.23 -16.03 9.54
C HIS A 161 -7.23 -16.20 11.06
N PRO A 162 -7.11 -17.43 11.58
CA PRO A 162 -6.82 -17.64 12.99
C PRO A 162 -5.44 -17.03 13.24
N GLY A 163 -5.42 -15.75 13.59
CA GLY A 163 -4.24 -15.09 14.10
C GLY A 163 -3.74 -15.87 15.31
N LEU A 164 -2.46 -15.74 15.61
CA LEU A 164 -1.94 -16.22 16.89
C LEU A 164 -2.84 -15.64 17.99
N PRO A 165 -3.30 -16.45 18.96
CA PRO A 165 -4.03 -15.94 20.12
C PRO A 165 -3.28 -14.74 20.69
N SER A 166 -4.00 -13.65 20.99
CA SER A 166 -3.41 -12.47 21.61
C SER A 166 -2.55 -12.91 22.81
N GLY A 167 -1.26 -12.57 22.77
CA GLY A 167 -0.29 -12.94 23.81
C GLY A 167 0.59 -14.17 23.55
N VAL A 168 0.43 -14.93 22.46
CA VAL A 168 1.35 -16.06 22.17
C VAL A 168 2.80 -15.57 22.01
N LEU A 169 3.04 -14.50 21.26
CA LEU A 169 4.38 -13.89 21.16
C LEU A 169 4.79 -13.07 22.39
N ALA A 170 3.86 -12.71 23.27
CA ALA A 170 4.20 -12.09 24.55
C ALA A 170 4.76 -13.11 25.55
N SER A 171 4.41 -14.39 25.38
CA SER A 171 4.89 -15.51 26.21
C SER A 171 6.14 -16.21 25.67
N THR A 172 6.46 -15.99 24.39
CA THR A 172 7.62 -16.59 23.72
C THR A 172 8.70 -15.52 23.59
N SER A 173 9.80 -15.67 24.32
CA SER A 173 10.94 -14.76 24.20
C SER A 173 11.45 -14.81 22.76
N VAL A 174 11.99 -13.70 22.23
CA VAL A 174 12.69 -13.69 20.93
C VAL A 174 13.78 -14.78 20.87
N ASN A 175 14.32 -15.20 22.02
CA ASN A 175 15.26 -16.32 22.11
C ASN A 175 14.65 -17.69 21.75
N ASP A 176 13.37 -17.93 22.05
CA ASP A 176 12.71 -19.22 21.85
C ASP A 176 12.37 -19.47 20.36
N LEU A 177 12.29 -18.40 19.56
CA LEU A 177 12.07 -18.49 18.10
C LEU A 177 13.34 -18.81 17.31
N TYR A 178 14.53 -18.59 17.90
CA TYR A 178 15.83 -18.80 17.23
C TYR A 178 16.59 -20.02 17.77
N PHE A 179 16.38 -20.39 19.03
CA PHE A 179 17.01 -21.53 19.67
C PHE A 179 15.91 -22.40 20.24
N GLY A 180 15.33 -23.29 19.42
CA GLY A 180 14.55 -24.40 19.96
C GLY A 180 15.40 -25.12 21.00
N GLU A 181 14.80 -25.49 22.13
CA GLU A 181 15.45 -26.15 23.27
C GLU A 181 16.56 -27.08 22.75
N GLN A 182 17.81 -26.64 22.92
CA GLN A 182 18.93 -27.56 22.82
C GLN A 182 18.71 -28.51 23.99
N ALA A 183 18.18 -29.69 23.69
CA ALA A 183 18.03 -30.77 24.63
C ALA A 183 19.38 -30.98 25.31
N GLU A 184 19.42 -30.75 26.62
CA GLU A 184 20.52 -31.22 27.46
C GLU A 184 20.50 -32.75 27.43
N GLU A 185 21.46 -33.34 26.73
CA GLU A 185 21.99 -34.69 26.99
C GLU A 185 23.53 -34.65 27.01
#